data_AF-A0A961JC33-F1
#
_entry.id   AF-A0A961JC33-F1
#
_cell.length_a   1.000
_cell.length_b   1.000
_cell.length_c   1.000
_cell.angle_alpha   90.00
_cell.angle_beta   90.00
_cell.angle_gamma   90.00
#
_symmetry.space_group_name_H-M   'P 1'
#
loop_
_entity.id
_entity.type
_entity.pdbx_description
1 polymer ?
#
loop_
_entity_poly.entity_id
_entity_poly.type
_entity_poly.pdbx_seq_one_letter_code
_entity_poly.pdbx_strand_id
1 'polypeptide(L)'
;NQIGAIVGSQPFGGEGLSGTGPKAGGPHYLTRFTRAVAAPSAARPNGAADPGTLAKRLTETAAKPTVPKSRLLPGPTGELNRLSTLPRPPLLCLGPGEPVAWAQVAAVEALGGRAVAVAGALAPEALATLPEFGGLVWWGDAESARVWAEALAALPGPILPLVTDQPDAAHVLLERHLCVDTTAAGGNASLLAGQDAG
;
A
#
# COMPACT_ATOMS: atom_id res chain seq x y z
N ASN A 1 17.95 1.54 -20.99
CA ASN A 1 17.01 0.49 -21.47
C ASN A 1 15.95 0.28 -20.37
N GLN A 2 14.89 -0.51 -20.61
CA GLN A 2 13.83 -0.79 -19.59
C GLN A 2 13.81 -2.25 -19.11
N ILE A 3 14.88 -3.01 -19.36
CA ILE A 3 14.99 -4.46 -19.06
C ILE A 3 16.22 -4.72 -18.19
N GLY A 4 16.20 -5.80 -17.38
CA GLY A 4 17.36 -6.24 -16.59
C GLY A 4 17.48 -5.65 -15.18
N ALA A 5 16.37 -5.55 -14.44
CA ALA A 5 16.40 -5.06 -13.06
C ALA A 5 17.31 -5.91 -12.15
N ILE A 6 18.26 -5.27 -11.49
CA ILE A 6 19.23 -5.86 -10.57
C ILE A 6 18.63 -5.86 -9.16
N VAL A 7 18.59 -7.03 -8.53
CA VAL A 7 18.09 -7.21 -7.16
C VAL A 7 18.83 -6.27 -6.20
N GLY A 8 18.10 -5.57 -5.33
CA GLY A 8 18.66 -4.63 -4.35
C GLY A 8 19.02 -3.25 -4.89
N SER A 9 19.16 -3.08 -6.20
CA SER A 9 19.43 -1.78 -6.86
C SER A 9 18.19 -1.25 -7.60
N GLN A 10 17.42 -2.16 -8.22
CA GLN A 10 16.17 -1.87 -8.93
C GLN A 10 15.04 -2.83 -8.49
N PRO A 11 14.36 -2.58 -7.36
CA PRO A 11 13.16 -3.32 -6.99
C PRO A 11 12.15 -3.33 -8.13
N PHE A 12 11.64 -4.52 -8.47
CA PHE A 12 10.81 -4.74 -9.65
C PHE A 12 9.38 -5.17 -9.30
N GLY A 13 8.40 -4.64 -10.02
CA GLY A 13 6.98 -4.94 -9.83
C GLY A 13 6.10 -3.76 -10.24
N GLY A 14 4.92 -4.02 -10.76
CA GLY A 14 3.97 -3.01 -11.20
C GLY A 14 3.04 -2.49 -10.10
N GLU A 15 2.11 -1.64 -10.50
CA GLU A 15 1.00 -1.13 -9.68
C GLU A 15 -0.33 -1.46 -10.39
N GLY A 16 -1.45 -1.43 -9.66
CA GLY A 16 -2.78 -1.66 -10.23
C GLY A 16 -2.90 -3.03 -10.91
N LEU A 17 -3.28 -3.05 -12.19
CA LEU A 17 -3.44 -4.28 -12.97
C LEU A 17 -2.12 -5.05 -13.18
N SER A 18 -0.98 -4.39 -13.02
CA SER A 18 0.35 -4.99 -13.25
C SER A 18 0.93 -5.67 -12.01
N GLY A 19 0.28 -5.56 -10.85
CA GLY A 19 0.71 -6.25 -9.63
C GLY A 19 0.21 -5.62 -8.35
N THR A 20 0.09 -6.46 -7.31
CA THR A 20 -0.31 -6.06 -5.96
C THR A 20 0.84 -5.45 -5.16
N GLY A 21 2.08 -5.74 -5.55
CA GLY A 21 3.26 -5.55 -4.71
C GLY A 21 3.27 -6.48 -3.49
N PRO A 22 4.27 -6.34 -2.58
CA PRO A 22 5.43 -5.45 -2.68
C PRO A 22 6.39 -5.83 -3.83
N LYS A 23 7.29 -4.93 -4.22
CA LYS A 23 8.24 -5.17 -5.32
C LYS A 23 9.24 -6.27 -4.96
N ALA A 24 9.45 -7.20 -5.88
CA ALA A 24 10.50 -8.20 -5.77
C ALA A 24 11.88 -7.54 -5.71
N GLY A 25 12.75 -8.03 -4.83
CA GLY A 25 14.05 -7.42 -4.55
C GLY A 25 13.98 -6.08 -3.80
N GLY A 26 12.79 -5.66 -3.35
CA GLY A 26 12.56 -4.51 -2.48
C GLY A 26 12.63 -4.85 -0.99
N PRO A 27 12.72 -3.82 -0.11
CA PRO A 27 12.85 -4.00 1.33
C PRO A 27 11.62 -4.65 1.99
N HIS A 28 10.45 -4.54 1.34
CA HIS A 28 9.19 -5.03 1.89
C HIS A 28 8.80 -6.41 1.36
N TYR A 29 9.61 -7.03 0.50
CA TYR A 29 9.23 -8.26 -0.16
C TYR A 29 9.12 -9.45 0.81
N LEU A 30 10.09 -9.57 1.74
CA LEU A 30 10.15 -10.71 2.66
C LEU A 30 9.08 -10.66 3.74
N THR A 31 8.67 -9.47 4.20
CA THR A 31 7.63 -9.35 5.24
C THR A 31 6.30 -9.91 4.77
N ARG A 32 6.04 -9.94 3.46
CA ARG A 32 4.84 -10.54 2.88
C ARG A 32 4.69 -12.04 3.13
N PHE A 33 5.79 -12.73 3.44
CA PHE A 33 5.84 -14.15 3.78
C PHE A 33 5.85 -14.40 5.30
N THR A 34 5.61 -13.36 6.09
CA THR A 34 5.45 -13.45 7.54
C THR A 34 4.01 -13.13 7.93
N ARG A 35 3.62 -13.48 9.16
CA ARG A 35 2.30 -13.17 9.71
C ARG A 35 2.48 -12.47 11.05
N ALA A 36 1.86 -11.30 11.20
CA ALA A 36 1.88 -10.52 12.43
C ALA A 36 0.47 -10.54 13.05
N VAL A 37 0.23 -11.43 14.01
CA VAL A 37 -1.11 -11.70 14.53
C VAL A 37 -1.75 -10.43 15.12
N ALA A 38 -2.91 -10.04 14.59
CA ALA A 38 -3.80 -9.08 15.24
C ALA A 38 -4.63 -9.79 16.32
N ALA A 39 -4.96 -9.09 17.41
CA ALA A 39 -5.85 -9.63 18.42
C ALA A 39 -7.27 -9.75 17.83
N PRO A 40 -7.84 -10.96 17.74
CA PRO A 40 -9.19 -11.13 17.20
C PRO A 40 -10.19 -10.45 18.13
N SER A 41 -11.20 -9.80 17.54
CA SER A 41 -12.29 -9.20 18.29
C SER A 41 -13.62 -9.82 17.90
N ALA A 42 -14.48 -10.03 18.90
CA ALA A 42 -15.87 -10.47 18.74
C ALA A 42 -16.88 -9.32 18.91
N ALA A 43 -16.40 -8.07 18.91
CA ALA A 43 -17.27 -6.90 18.92
C ALA A 43 -18.21 -6.92 17.70
N ARG A 44 -19.29 -6.14 17.74
CA ARG A 44 -20.26 -6.06 16.64
C ARG A 44 -20.42 -4.62 16.18
N PRO A 45 -20.64 -4.39 14.89
CA PRO A 45 -21.05 -3.08 14.41
C PRO A 45 -22.38 -2.67 15.06
N ASN A 46 -22.53 -1.37 15.33
CA ASN A 46 -23.79 -0.79 15.78
C ASN A 46 -24.42 -0.03 14.60
N GLY A 47 -25.68 -0.34 14.28
CA GLY A 47 -26.38 0.24 13.14
C GLY A 47 -25.82 -0.18 11.77
N ALA A 48 -26.39 0.40 10.71
CA ALA A 48 -25.93 0.21 9.34
C ALA A 48 -24.94 1.31 8.94
N ALA A 49 -23.91 0.95 8.19
CA ALA A 49 -23.02 1.92 7.57
C ALA A 49 -23.74 2.62 6.41
N ASP A 50 -23.50 3.92 6.26
CA ASP A 50 -23.98 4.70 5.13
C ASP A 50 -22.92 4.75 4.01
N PRO A 51 -23.15 4.11 2.85
CA PRO A 51 -22.22 4.14 1.72
C PRO A 51 -21.97 5.54 1.18
N GLY A 52 -22.93 6.47 1.28
CA GLY A 52 -22.77 7.85 0.80
C GLY A 52 -21.75 8.62 1.65
N THR A 53 -21.90 8.55 2.97
CA THR A 53 -20.90 9.10 3.90
C THR A 53 -19.53 8.44 3.72
N LEU A 54 -19.50 7.12 3.49
CA LEU A 54 -18.26 6.39 3.29
C LEU A 54 -17.54 6.83 2.00
N ALA A 55 -18.28 6.94 0.90
CA ALA A 55 -17.78 7.41 -0.38
C ALA A 55 -17.15 8.81 -0.27
N LYS A 56 -17.84 9.74 0.40
CA LYS A 56 -17.32 11.09 0.66
C LYS A 56 -15.98 11.05 1.40
N ARG A 57 -15.89 10.27 2.49
CA ARG A 57 -14.67 10.15 3.30
C ARG A 57 -13.52 9.50 2.53
N LEU A 58 -13.80 8.51 1.67
CA LEU A 58 -12.80 7.91 0.79
C LEU A 58 -12.19 8.96 -0.15
N THR A 59 -13.04 9.72 -0.85
CA THR A 59 -12.59 10.78 -1.78
C THR A 59 -11.78 11.85 -1.05
N GLU A 60 -12.26 12.34 0.10
CA GLU A 60 -11.55 13.35 0.90
C GLU A 60 -10.20 12.85 1.40
N THR A 61 -10.13 11.58 1.85
CA THR A 61 -8.89 10.98 2.34
C THR A 61 -7.89 10.71 1.20
N ALA A 62 -8.38 10.31 0.03
CA ALA A 62 -7.56 10.12 -1.17
C ALA A 62 -6.99 11.44 -1.71
N ALA A 63 -7.74 12.54 -1.60
CA ALA A 63 -7.31 13.86 -2.08
C ALA A 63 -6.25 14.55 -1.21
N LYS A 64 -5.96 14.04 0.00
CA LYS A 64 -4.97 14.63 0.90
C LYS A 64 -3.59 14.70 0.19
N PRO A 65 -2.90 15.84 0.19
CA PRO A 65 -1.55 15.93 -0.34
C PRO A 65 -0.57 15.00 0.39
N THR A 66 0.46 14.56 -0.31
CA THR A 66 1.51 13.72 0.25
C THR A 66 2.81 14.00 -0.46
N VAL A 67 3.89 13.98 0.30
CA VAL A 67 5.26 14.00 -0.23
C VAL A 67 5.80 12.57 -0.23
N PRO A 68 6.25 12.04 -1.38
CA PRO A 68 6.86 10.72 -1.44
C PRO A 68 8.09 10.64 -0.54
N LYS A 69 8.16 9.62 0.33
CA LYS A 69 9.39 9.32 1.08
C LYS A 69 10.35 8.60 0.16
N SER A 70 11.56 9.13 -0.02
CA SER A 70 12.51 8.62 -1.01
C SER A 70 13.84 8.27 -0.37
N ARG A 71 14.47 7.21 -0.87
CA ARG A 71 15.85 6.83 -0.54
C ARG A 71 16.63 6.49 -1.81
N LEU A 72 17.90 6.81 -1.82
CA LEU A 72 18.81 6.30 -2.84
C LEU A 72 19.10 4.83 -2.56
N LEU A 73 19.18 4.05 -3.64
CA LEU A 73 19.62 2.66 -3.61
C LEU A 73 21.04 2.58 -4.16
N PRO A 74 21.84 1.59 -3.72
CA PRO A 74 23.11 1.32 -4.37
C PRO A 74 22.90 1.03 -5.86
N GLY A 75 23.92 1.30 -6.66
CA GLY A 75 23.92 1.06 -8.10
C GLY A 75 25.31 1.27 -8.67
N PRO A 76 25.54 0.86 -9.93
CA PRO A 76 26.82 1.08 -10.59
C PRO A 76 27.08 2.57 -10.81
N THR A 77 28.35 2.93 -10.91
CA THR A 77 28.77 4.28 -11.26
C THR A 77 28.16 4.70 -12.60
N GLY A 78 27.57 5.89 -12.65
CA GLY A 78 26.87 6.37 -13.84
C GLY A 78 25.36 6.12 -13.80
N GLU A 79 24.85 5.51 -12.74
CA GLU A 79 23.41 5.36 -12.51
C GLU A 79 22.98 5.98 -11.18
N LEU A 80 21.83 6.65 -11.19
CA LEU A 80 21.11 7.04 -9.99
C LEU A 80 19.88 6.15 -9.85
N ASN A 81 19.86 5.36 -8.77
CA ASN A 81 18.74 4.50 -8.42
C ASN A 81 18.01 5.07 -7.20
N ARG A 82 16.72 5.37 -7.33
CA ARG A 82 15.89 5.93 -6.26
C ARG A 82 14.65 5.08 -6.06
N LEU A 83 14.39 4.69 -4.80
CA LEU A 83 13.14 4.08 -4.38
C LEU A 83 12.33 5.11 -3.60
N SER A 84 11.08 5.31 -4.01
CA SER A 84 10.11 6.18 -3.36
C SER A 84 8.91 5.37 -2.90
N THR A 85 8.35 5.72 -1.75
CA THR A 85 7.08 5.18 -1.26
C THR A 85 6.02 6.26 -1.19
N LEU A 86 4.82 5.93 -1.64
CA LEU A 86 3.62 6.77 -1.54
C LEU A 86 2.51 5.99 -0.83
N PRO A 87 1.59 6.61 -0.08
CA PRO A 87 0.40 5.95 0.42
C PRO A 87 -0.42 5.41 -0.76
N ARG A 88 -0.95 4.20 -0.59
CA ARG A 88 -1.98 3.64 -1.47
C ARG A 88 -3.30 4.43 -1.32
N PRO A 89 -4.28 4.20 -2.21
CA PRO A 89 -5.66 4.62 -1.93
C PRO A 89 -6.11 4.16 -0.54
N PRO A 90 -7.03 4.87 0.13
CA PRO A 90 -7.35 4.60 1.53
C PRO A 90 -7.85 3.16 1.73
N LEU A 91 -7.39 2.51 2.80
CA LEU A 91 -7.94 1.22 3.24
C LEU A 91 -9.25 1.44 4.00
N LEU A 92 -10.22 0.53 3.79
CA LEU A 92 -11.45 0.49 4.58
C LEU A 92 -11.24 -0.36 5.83
N CYS A 93 -11.40 0.25 7.00
CA CYS A 93 -11.27 -0.44 8.29
C CYS A 93 -12.65 -0.87 8.78
N LEU A 94 -12.94 -2.17 8.67
CA LEU A 94 -14.28 -2.74 8.86
C LEU A 94 -14.56 -3.17 10.31
N GLY A 95 -13.55 -3.16 11.18
CA GLY A 95 -13.67 -3.60 12.58
C GLY A 95 -13.40 -5.10 12.76
N PRO A 96 -14.13 -5.79 13.65
CA PRO A 96 -15.54 -5.54 13.92
C PRO A 96 -15.82 -4.56 15.05
N GLY A 97 -16.88 -3.76 14.87
CA GLY A 97 -17.25 -2.71 15.82
C GLY A 97 -16.38 -1.47 15.70
N GLU A 98 -16.93 -0.35 16.15
CA GLU A 98 -16.31 0.97 15.99
C GLU A 98 -14.93 1.09 16.66
N PRO A 99 -14.70 0.60 17.90
CA PRO A 99 -13.38 0.70 18.53
C PRO A 99 -12.28 -0.02 17.74
N VAL A 100 -12.60 -1.19 17.15
CA VAL A 100 -11.64 -1.97 16.36
C VAL A 100 -11.39 -1.30 15.01
N ALA A 101 -12.43 -0.77 14.37
CA ALA A 101 -12.28 -0.04 13.12
C ALA A 101 -11.34 1.17 13.29
N TRP A 102 -11.45 1.89 14.41
CA TRP A 102 -10.52 2.98 14.73
C TRP A 102 -9.11 2.50 15.09
N ALA A 103 -8.98 1.37 15.79
CA ALA A 103 -7.65 0.77 16.05
C ALA A 103 -6.94 0.36 14.75
N GLN A 104 -7.69 -0.15 13.77
CA GLN A 104 -7.17 -0.45 12.43
C GLN A 104 -6.74 0.82 11.70
N VAL A 105 -7.53 1.90 11.76
CA VAL A 105 -7.13 3.21 11.21
C VAL A 105 -5.80 3.66 11.80
N ALA A 106 -5.66 3.61 13.13
CA ALA A 106 -4.43 3.98 13.80
C ALA A 106 -3.22 3.13 13.35
N ALA A 107 -3.40 1.81 13.20
CA ALA A 107 -2.35 0.92 12.70
C ALA A 107 -1.92 1.25 11.27
N VAL A 108 -2.87 1.57 10.38
CA VAL A 108 -2.59 1.94 8.99
C VAL A 108 -1.89 3.31 8.91
N GLU A 109 -2.37 4.30 9.66
CA GLU A 109 -1.80 5.66 9.65
C GLU A 109 -0.41 5.72 10.29
N ALA A 110 -0.13 4.90 11.30
CA ALA A 110 1.20 4.78 11.91
C ALA A 110 2.28 4.34 10.90
N LEU A 111 1.89 3.60 9.87
CA LEU A 111 2.76 3.15 8.78
C LEU A 111 2.86 4.19 7.64
N GLY A 112 2.21 5.35 7.79
CA GLY A 112 2.11 6.37 6.74
C GLY A 112 1.05 6.07 5.68
N GLY A 113 0.18 5.09 5.95
CA GLY A 113 -0.96 4.76 5.11
C GLY A 113 -2.11 5.75 5.25
N ARG A 114 -3.20 5.45 4.53
CA ARG A 114 -4.46 6.18 4.61
C ARG A 114 -5.57 5.18 4.92
N ALA A 115 -6.47 5.55 5.81
CA ALA A 115 -7.56 4.66 6.19
C ALA A 115 -8.86 5.42 6.46
N VAL A 116 -9.97 4.73 6.30
CA VAL A 116 -11.31 5.20 6.63
C VAL A 116 -12.01 4.12 7.47
N ALA A 117 -12.33 4.44 8.72
CA ALA A 117 -13.15 3.57 9.57
C ALA A 117 -14.58 3.49 9.04
N VAL A 118 -15.12 2.27 8.95
CA VAL A 118 -16.53 2.03 8.65
C VAL A 118 -17.31 1.99 9.96
N ALA A 119 -18.21 2.96 10.12
CA ALA A 119 -19.11 3.03 11.27
C ALA A 119 -20.39 2.24 10.95
N GLY A 120 -20.61 1.14 11.67
CA GLY A 120 -21.77 0.27 11.47
C GLY A 120 -21.52 -0.88 10.47
N ALA A 121 -22.57 -1.64 10.18
CA ALA A 121 -22.52 -2.80 9.31
C ALA A 121 -22.61 -2.39 7.84
N LEU A 122 -21.57 -2.71 7.06
CA LEU A 122 -21.57 -2.52 5.61
C LEU A 122 -21.96 -3.82 4.92
N ALA A 123 -22.84 -3.74 3.92
CA ALA A 123 -23.14 -4.88 3.06
C ALA A 123 -21.98 -5.11 2.06
N PRO A 124 -21.51 -6.35 1.83
CA PRO A 124 -20.41 -6.62 0.90
C PRO A 124 -20.61 -6.09 -0.52
N GLU A 125 -21.85 -6.07 -1.00
CA GLU A 125 -22.23 -5.58 -2.33
C GLU A 125 -22.02 -4.08 -2.48
N ALA A 126 -22.01 -3.33 -1.37
CA ALA A 126 -21.76 -1.90 -1.38
C ALA A 126 -20.34 -1.56 -1.86
N LEU A 127 -19.38 -2.48 -1.75
CA LEU A 127 -18.00 -2.26 -2.23
C LEU A 127 -17.95 -1.91 -3.73
N ALA A 128 -18.88 -2.44 -4.52
CA ALA A 128 -18.94 -2.21 -5.97
C ALA A 128 -19.39 -0.79 -6.33
N THR A 129 -19.98 -0.04 -5.40
CA THR A 129 -20.49 1.32 -5.64
C THR A 129 -19.62 2.40 -4.99
N LEU A 130 -18.62 2.01 -4.19
CA LEU A 130 -17.71 2.95 -3.55
C LEU A 130 -16.70 3.52 -4.56
N PRO A 131 -16.22 4.76 -4.34
CA PRO A 131 -15.03 5.28 -5.00
C PRO A 131 -13.79 4.41 -4.74
N GLU A 132 -12.69 4.68 -5.44
CA GLU A 132 -11.44 3.94 -5.29
C GLU A 132 -10.98 3.80 -3.82
N PHE A 133 -10.64 2.58 -3.43
CA PHE A 133 -10.06 2.23 -2.13
C PHE A 133 -8.94 1.20 -2.31
N GLY A 134 -8.03 1.13 -1.35
CA GLY A 134 -6.77 0.37 -1.47
C GLY A 134 -6.84 -1.07 -0.97
N GLY A 135 -7.97 -1.49 -0.39
CA GLY A 135 -8.15 -2.76 0.28
C GLY A 135 -9.00 -2.66 1.54
N LEU A 136 -9.19 -3.79 2.21
CA LEU A 136 -9.99 -3.93 3.43
C LEU A 136 -9.11 -4.36 4.60
N VAL A 137 -9.43 -3.91 5.81
CA VAL A 137 -8.85 -4.40 7.07
C VAL A 137 -9.98 -4.97 7.92
N TRP A 138 -9.82 -6.22 8.36
CA TRP A 138 -10.83 -6.95 9.16
C TRP A 138 -10.14 -7.81 10.22
N TRP A 139 -10.40 -7.53 11.50
CA TRP A 139 -9.83 -8.26 12.64
C TRP A 139 -10.89 -9.05 13.40
N GLY A 140 -11.90 -9.53 12.68
CA GLY A 140 -12.99 -10.36 13.21
C GLY A 140 -12.80 -11.83 12.88
N ASP A 141 -13.90 -12.54 12.80
CA ASP A 141 -13.93 -13.98 12.52
C ASP A 141 -13.62 -14.30 11.05
N ALA A 142 -13.20 -15.55 10.82
CA ALA A 142 -12.80 -16.06 9.51
C ALA A 142 -13.97 -16.28 8.54
N GLU A 143 -15.19 -16.49 9.05
CA GLU A 143 -16.39 -16.67 8.25
C GLU A 143 -16.74 -15.36 7.54
N SER A 144 -16.82 -14.26 8.29
CA SER A 144 -17.00 -12.92 7.76
C SER A 144 -15.83 -12.50 6.86
N ALA A 145 -14.59 -12.85 7.25
CA ALA A 145 -13.41 -12.58 6.41
C ALA A 145 -13.53 -13.25 5.03
N ARG A 146 -14.09 -14.46 4.97
CA ARG A 146 -14.29 -15.18 3.71
C ARG A 146 -15.27 -14.46 2.80
N VAL A 147 -16.37 -13.95 3.36
CA VAL A 147 -17.35 -13.14 2.62
C VAL A 147 -16.70 -11.88 2.04
N TRP A 148 -15.87 -11.18 2.82
CA TRP A 148 -15.13 -10.02 2.34
C TRP A 148 -14.14 -10.35 1.22
N ALA A 149 -13.44 -11.49 1.34
CA ALA A 149 -12.50 -11.94 0.31
C ALA A 149 -13.21 -12.26 -1.02
N GLU A 150 -14.38 -12.89 -0.96
CA GLU A 150 -15.19 -13.19 -2.14
C GLU A 150 -15.75 -11.92 -2.79
N ALA A 151 -16.23 -10.96 -1.98
CA ALA A 151 -16.69 -9.67 -2.48
C ALA A 151 -15.58 -8.88 -3.17
N LEU A 152 -14.36 -8.85 -2.60
CA LEU A 152 -13.19 -8.23 -3.24
C LEU A 152 -12.82 -8.92 -4.56
N ALA A 153 -12.83 -10.25 -4.59
CA ALA A 153 -12.46 -11.03 -5.78
C ALA A 153 -13.45 -10.84 -6.94
N ALA A 154 -14.68 -10.44 -6.65
CA ALA A 154 -15.71 -10.15 -7.65
C ALA A 154 -15.59 -8.74 -8.25
N LEU A 155 -14.80 -7.84 -7.65
CA LEU A 155 -14.63 -6.48 -8.16
C LEU A 155 -13.80 -6.48 -9.45
N PRO A 156 -14.17 -5.65 -10.45
CA PRO A 156 -13.31 -5.43 -11.61
C PRO A 156 -12.09 -4.59 -11.22
N GLY A 157 -11.00 -4.74 -11.96
CA GLY A 157 -9.82 -3.90 -11.81
C GLY A 157 -8.69 -4.58 -11.01
N PRO A 158 -7.89 -3.82 -10.24
CA PRO A 158 -6.75 -4.37 -9.53
C PRO A 158 -7.18 -5.29 -8.40
N ILE A 159 -6.35 -6.30 -8.10
CA ILE A 159 -6.55 -7.17 -6.95
C ILE A 159 -6.30 -6.36 -5.67
N LEU A 160 -7.34 -6.23 -4.84
CA LEU A 160 -7.27 -5.52 -3.57
C LEU A 160 -7.04 -6.50 -2.40
N PRO A 161 -6.17 -6.15 -1.43
CA PRO A 161 -5.90 -7.01 -0.28
C PRO A 161 -7.05 -6.98 0.74
N LEU A 162 -7.28 -8.13 1.37
CA LEU A 162 -7.95 -8.25 2.66
C LEU A 162 -6.89 -8.50 3.73
N VAL A 163 -6.69 -7.54 4.62
CA VAL A 163 -5.74 -7.61 5.73
C VAL A 163 -6.48 -8.14 6.96
N THR A 164 -6.14 -9.36 7.37
CA THR A 164 -6.76 -10.04 8.54
C THR A 164 -5.86 -10.10 9.76
N ASP A 165 -4.69 -9.49 9.66
CA ASP A 165 -3.65 -9.43 10.68
C ASP A 165 -3.13 -8.00 10.81
N GLN A 166 -2.03 -7.76 11.53
CA GLN A 166 -1.47 -6.42 11.65
C GLN A 166 -0.95 -5.96 10.28
N PRO A 167 -1.36 -4.77 9.78
CA PRO A 167 -0.84 -4.26 8.53
C PRO A 167 0.66 -4.01 8.64
N ASP A 168 1.32 -4.02 7.50
CA ASP A 168 2.72 -3.61 7.34
C ASP A 168 2.85 -2.54 6.25
N ALA A 169 4.07 -2.05 6.03
CA ALA A 169 4.32 -1.02 5.04
C ALA A 169 3.89 -1.44 3.61
N ALA A 170 3.97 -2.73 3.26
CA ALA A 170 3.60 -3.21 1.92
C ALA A 170 2.10 -3.13 1.66
N HIS A 171 1.29 -3.32 2.71
CA HIS A 171 -0.17 -3.21 2.64
C HIS A 171 -0.63 -1.78 2.40
N VAL A 172 0.09 -0.79 2.93
CA VAL A 172 -0.41 0.61 2.99
C VAL A 172 0.35 1.57 2.08
N LEU A 173 1.58 1.22 1.69
CA LEU A 173 2.43 2.01 0.80
C LEU A 173 2.61 1.31 -0.55
N LEU A 174 2.78 2.14 -1.57
CA LEU A 174 3.12 1.81 -2.93
C LEU A 174 4.57 2.16 -3.18
N GLU A 175 5.31 1.26 -3.79
CA GLU A 175 6.71 1.47 -4.14
C GLU A 175 6.84 1.96 -5.58
N ARG A 176 7.67 2.97 -5.82
CA ARG A 176 8.08 3.44 -7.17
C ARG A 176 9.58 3.50 -7.23
N HIS A 177 10.15 2.85 -8.24
CA HIS A 177 11.58 2.89 -8.50
C HIS A 177 11.85 3.74 -9.75
N LEU A 178 12.88 4.58 -9.67
CA LEU A 178 13.41 5.37 -10.77
C LEU A 178 14.90 5.06 -10.93
N CYS A 179 15.30 4.68 -12.14
CA CYS A 179 16.70 4.63 -12.56
C CYS A 179 16.96 5.76 -13.56
N VAL A 180 18.03 6.51 -13.37
CA VAL A 180 18.51 7.55 -14.29
C VAL A 180 19.94 7.22 -14.70
N ASP A 181 20.18 7.11 -16.00
CA ASP A 181 21.53 7.11 -16.56
C ASP A 181 22.10 8.52 -16.47
N THR A 182 23.09 8.72 -15.59
CA THR A 182 23.74 10.02 -15.37
C THR A 182 24.89 10.27 -16.35
N THR A 183 25.23 9.30 -17.19
CA THR A 183 26.28 9.40 -18.22
C THR A 183 25.74 9.69 -19.61
N ALA A 184 24.41 9.75 -19.76
CA ALA A 184 23.73 9.98 -21.03
C ALA A 184 24.18 11.26 -21.77
N ALA A 185 24.77 12.24 -21.08
CA ALA A 185 25.33 13.45 -21.66
C ALA A 185 26.79 13.34 -22.16
N GLY A 186 27.41 12.15 -22.09
CA GLY A 186 28.77 11.89 -22.63
C GLY A 186 29.91 11.93 -21.62
N GLY A 187 29.63 11.93 -20.32
CA GLY A 187 30.64 11.86 -19.25
C GLY A 187 30.02 11.74 -17.87
N ASN A 188 30.73 11.17 -16.91
CA ASN A 188 30.27 11.05 -15.53
C ASN A 188 30.90 12.16 -14.68
N ALA A 189 30.12 13.19 -14.35
CA ALA A 189 30.57 14.31 -13.52
C ALA A 189 31.09 13.88 -12.14
N SER A 190 30.57 12.78 -11.57
CA SER A 190 31.06 12.26 -10.29
C SER A 190 32.45 11.61 -10.38
N LEU A 191 32.81 11.07 -11.55
CA LEU A 191 34.16 10.56 -11.81
C LEU A 191 35.15 11.68 -12.12
N LEU A 192 34.68 12.77 -12.74
CA LEU A 192 35.51 13.94 -13.02
C LEU A 192 35.89 14.70 -11.74
N ALA A 193 34.95 14.84 -10.80
CA ALA A 193 35.20 15.52 -9.51
C ALA A 193 36.07 14.70 -8.53
N GLY A 194 36.22 13.39 -8.75
CA GLY A 194 37.08 12.52 -7.93
C GLY A 194 38.56 12.52 -8.34
N GLN A 195 38.92 13.14 -9.46
CA GLN A 195 40.30 13.22 -9.96
C GLN A 195 41.06 14.46 -9.48
N ASP A 196 40.37 15.43 -8.84
CA ASP A 196 40.97 16.67 -8.32
C ASP A 196 41.39 16.54 -6.83
N ALA A 197 41.38 15.34 -6.26
CA ALA A 197 41.88 15.04 -4.92
C ALA A 197 42.97 13.95 -4.98
N GLY A 198 44.13 14.32 -5.52
CA GLY A 198 45.34 13.49 -5.58
C GLY A 198 46.57 14.31 -5.93
#